data_AF-X1SZ96-F1
#
_entry.id   AF-X1SZ96-F1
#
_cell.length_a   1.000
_cell.length_b   1.000
_cell.length_c   1.000
_cell.angle_alpha   90.00
_cell.angle_beta   90.00
_cell.angle_gamma   90.00
#
_symmetry.space_group_name_H-M   'P 1'
#
loop_
_entity.id
_entity.type
_entity.pdbx_description
1 polymer ?
#
loop_
_entity_poly.entity_id
_entity_poly.type
_entity_poly.pdbx_seq_one_letter_code
_entity_poly.pdbx_strand_id
1 'polypeptide(L)' 'MSDIIKHECGIALIRLLKPLEYYQIKYGSWKYGLQKLYLLMEKQHNRGQDGAGIVCIKLELQPGKKYI' A
#
# COMPACT_ATOMS: atom_id res chain seq x y z
N MET A 1 14.67 21.78 -19.10
CA MET A 1 15.23 21.48 -17.77
C MET A 1 15.03 20.00 -17.55
N SER A 2 16.04 19.22 -17.93
CA SER A 2 16.03 17.76 -17.85
C SER A 2 16.97 17.41 -16.71
N ASP A 3 16.50 17.59 -15.47
CA ASP A 3 17.23 17.08 -14.32
C ASP A 3 17.33 15.56 -14.45
N ILE A 4 18.50 15.00 -14.15
CA ILE A 4 18.70 13.55 -14.12
C ILE A 4 17.67 12.97 -13.14
N ILE A 5 16.72 12.20 -13.67
CA ILE A 5 15.86 11.33 -12.87
C ILE A 5 16.80 10.29 -12.26
N LYS A 6 17.31 10.57 -11.06
CA LYS A 6 17.77 9.49 -10.18
C LYS A 6 16.59 8.52 -10.11
N HIS A 7 16.80 7.24 -10.37
CA HIS A 7 15.77 6.21 -10.24
C HIS A 7 15.22 6.22 -8.81
N GLU A 8 14.25 7.08 -8.55
CA GLU A 8 13.59 7.25 -7.26
C GLU A 8 12.27 6.51 -7.36
N CYS A 9 12.26 5.26 -6.90
CA CYS A 9 11.03 4.48 -6.81
C CYS A 9 9.96 5.26 -6.03
N GLY A 10 8.70 5.16 -6.47
CA GLY A 10 7.56 5.71 -5.74
C GLY A 10 7.20 4.86 -4.52
N ILE A 11 6.88 5.51 -3.40
CA ILE A 11 6.35 4.84 -2.19
C ILE A 11 4.99 5.43 -1.85
N ALA A 12 4.03 4.57 -1.51
CA ALA A 12 2.73 4.96 -0.99
C ALA A 12 2.40 4.12 0.26
N LEU A 13 1.83 4.77 1.28
CA LEU A 13 1.43 4.12 2.53
C LEU A 13 -0.03 4.46 2.83
N ILE A 14 -0.80 3.44 3.19
CA ILE A 14 -2.14 3.60 3.76
C ILE A 14 -2.21 2.86 5.08
N ARG A 15 -2.68 3.57 6.12
CA ARG A 15 -3.03 2.98 7.42
C ARG A 15 -4.53 3.08 7.62
N LEU A 16 -5.19 1.94 7.80
CA LEU A 16 -6.60 1.89 8.18
C LEU A 16 -6.71 2.15 9.70
N LEU A 17 -7.53 3.12 10.08
CA LEU A 17 -7.77 3.50 11.49
C LEU A 17 -9.04 2.88 12.07
N LYS A 18 -9.79 2.15 11.25
CA LYS A 18 -11.04 1.45 11.58
C LYS A 18 -10.94 -0.01 11.11
N PRO A 19 -11.71 -0.94 11.69
CA PRO A 19 -11.72 -2.32 11.24
C PRO A 19 -12.36 -2.46 9.83
N LEU A 20 -12.13 -3.58 9.14
CA LEU A 20 -12.54 -3.75 7.73
C LEU A 20 -14.07 -3.67 7.55
N GLU A 21 -14.82 -4.11 8.55
CA GLU A 21 -16.27 -4.10 8.61
C GLU A 21 -16.83 -2.67 8.52
N TYR A 22 -16.15 -1.69 9.13
CA TYR A 22 -16.53 -0.28 9.02
C TYR A 22 -16.54 0.17 7.56
N TYR A 23 -15.53 -0.23 6.78
CA TYR A 23 -15.43 0.14 5.37
C TYR A 23 -16.42 -0.64 4.50
N GLN A 24 -16.72 -1.90 4.84
CA GLN A 24 -17.78 -2.67 4.18
C GLN A 24 -19.14 -2.00 4.34
N ILE A 25 -19.52 -1.61 5.56
CA ILE A 25 -20.82 -0.97 5.83
C ILE A 25 -20.87 0.42 5.20
N LYS A 26 -19.81 1.22 5.33
CA LYS A 26 -19.80 2.61 4.87
C LYS A 26 -19.64 2.77 3.36
N TYR A 27 -18.82 1.94 2.73
CA TYR A 27 -18.43 2.09 1.32
C TYR A 27 -18.87 0.90 0.45
N GLY A 28 -19.60 -0.07 1.02
CA GLY A 28 -20.01 -1.29 0.31
C GLY A 28 -18.87 -2.28 0.04
N SER A 29 -17.65 -2.01 0.53
CA SER A 29 -16.47 -2.83 0.24
C SER A 29 -15.40 -2.73 1.33
N TRP A 30 -14.96 -3.87 1.84
CA TRP A 30 -13.78 -3.99 2.69
C TRP A 30 -12.47 -3.64 1.95
N LYS A 31 -12.47 -3.66 0.60
CA LYS A 31 -11.30 -3.37 -0.25
C LYS A 31 -10.99 -1.87 -0.37
N TYR A 32 -11.71 -1.01 0.35
CA TYR A 32 -11.55 0.45 0.26
C TYR A 32 -10.08 0.90 0.37
N GLY A 33 -9.34 0.38 1.35
CA GLY A 33 -7.92 0.69 1.53
C GLY A 33 -7.05 0.28 0.33
N LEU A 34 -7.28 -0.93 -0.21
CA LEU A 34 -6.55 -1.45 -1.36
C LEU A 34 -6.81 -0.61 -2.62
N GLN A 35 -8.06 -0.23 -2.86
CA GLN A 35 -8.44 0.61 -4.00
C GLN A 35 -7.79 2.00 -3.90
N LYS A 36 -7.75 2.59 -2.71
CA LYS A 36 -7.04 3.86 -2.49
C LYS A 36 -5.54 3.72 -2.68
N LEU A 37 -4.94 2.61 -2.23
CA LEU A 37 -3.51 2.36 -2.40
C LEU A 37 -3.16 2.24 -3.88
N TYR A 38 -3.95 1.48 -4.65
CA TYR A 38 -3.80 1.37 -6.11
C TYR A 38 -3.81 2.74 -6.79
N LEU A 39 -4.78 3.61 -6.46
CA LEU A 39 -4.84 4.96 -7.03
C LEU A 39 -3.62 5.82 -6.66
N LEU A 40 -3.07 5.65 -5.45
CA LEU A 40 -1.83 6.34 -5.06
C LEU A 40 -0.62 5.81 -5.84
N MET A 41 -0.55 4.49 -6.08
CA MET A 41 0.51 3.87 -6.88
C MET A 41 0.45 4.34 -8.34
N GLU A 42 -0.74 4.38 -8.95
CA GLU A 42 -0.94 4.91 -10.30
C GLU A 42 -0.47 6.36 -10.44
N LYS A 43 -0.72 7.20 -9.42
CA LYS A 43 -0.19 8.58 -9.41
C LYS A 43 1.33 8.66 -9.41
N GLN A 44 2.03 7.60 -8.98
CA GLN A 44 3.48 7.52 -9.00
C GLN A 44 4.02 6.68 -10.18
N HIS A 45 3.19 6.32 -11.16
CA HIS A 45 3.60 5.49 -12.30
C HIS A 45 4.81 6.08 -13.07
N ASN A 46 4.92 7.41 -13.14
CA ASN A 46 6.06 8.08 -13.79
C ASN A 46 7.38 8.01 -12.99
N ARG A 47 7.37 7.43 -11.78
CA ARG A 47 8.57 7.23 -10.92
C ARG A 47 9.13 5.80 -10.97
N GLY A 48 8.46 4.88 -11.66
CA GLY A 48 8.93 3.50 -11.80
C GLY A 48 7.96 2.67 -12.64
N GLN A 49 8.49 2.03 -13.69
CA GLN A 49 7.71 1.25 -14.67
C GLN A 49 8.13 -0.21 -14.73
N ASP A 50 9.30 -0.54 -14.19
CA ASP A 50 9.88 -1.89 -14.25
C ASP A 50 9.20 -2.88 -13.30
N GLY A 51 8.52 -2.40 -12.26
CA GLY A 51 7.83 -3.25 -11.31
C GLY A 51 7.11 -2.50 -10.19
N ALA A 52 6.15 -3.17 -9.57
CA ALA A 52 5.39 -2.68 -8.42
C ALA A 52 5.19 -3.81 -7.40
N GLY A 53 5.14 -3.46 -6.12
CA GLY A 53 4.92 -4.41 -5.03
C GLY A 53 4.09 -3.78 -3.90
N ILE A 54 3.33 -4.60 -3.20
CA ILE A 54 2.55 -4.20 -2.03
C ILE A 54 2.87 -5.16 -0.88
N VAL A 55 3.06 -4.61 0.31
CA VAL A 55 3.22 -5.37 1.56
C VAL A 55 2.15 -4.90 2.54
N CYS A 56 1.57 -5.86 3.27
CA CYS A 56 0.64 -5.59 4.35
C CYS A 56 1.27 -5.97 5.68
N ILE A 57 1.11 -5.11 6.69
CA ILE A 57 1.59 -5.36 8.04
C ILE A 57 0.38 -5.51 8.95
N LYS A 58 0.24 -6.69 9.56
CA LYS A 58 -0.70 -6.90 10.67
C LYS A 58 -0.01 -6.49 11.97
N LEU A 59 -0.52 -5.44 12.59
CA LEU A 59 -0.03 -4.97 13.89
C LEU A 59 -0.35 -5.99 14.98
N GLU A 60 0.44 -5.99 16.05
CA GLU A 60 0.21 -6.81 17.25
C GLU A 60 0.20 -8.32 16.99
N LEU A 61 0.87 -8.76 15.93
CA LEU A 61 1.19 -10.17 15.75
C LEU A 61 2.11 -10.63 16.88
N GLN A 62 1.79 -11.78 17.47
CA GLN A 62 2.71 -12.44 18.39
C GLN A 62 3.99 -12.83 17.63
N PRO A 63 5.16 -12.85 18.32
CA PRO A 63 6.39 -13.33 17.73
C PRO A 63 6.20 -14.71 17.08
N GLY A 64 6.77 -14.88 15.88
CA GLY A 64 6.80 -16.18 15.21
C GLY A 64 7.60 -17.20 16.01
N LYS A 65 7.40 -18.48 15.69
CA LYS A 65 8.26 -19.55 16.23
C LYS A 65 9.54 -19.61 15.43
N LYS A 66 10.66 -19.85 16.11
CA LYS A 66 11.94 -20.12 15.44
C LYS A 66 11.77 -21.36 14.56
N TYR A 67 12.21 -21.27 13.31
CA TYR A 67 12.32 -22.44 12.46
C TYR A 67 13.68 -23.09 12.71
N ILE A 68 13.66 -24.17 13.51
CA ILE A 68 14.81 -24.93 14.06
C ILE A 68 15.60 -24.19 15.15
#